data_AF-A0A496THP8-F1
#
_entry.id   AF-A0A496THP8-F1
#
_cell.length_a   1.000
_cell.length_b   1.000
_cell.length_c   1.000
_cell.angle_alpha   90.00
_cell.angle_beta   90.00
_cell.angle_gamma   90.00
#
_symmetry.space_group_name_H-M   'P 1'
#
loop_
_entity.id
_entity.type
_entity.pdbx_description
1 polymer ?
#
loop_
_entity_poly.entity_id
_entity_poly.type
_entity_poly.pdbx_seq_one_letter_code
_entity_poly.pdbx_strand_id
1 'polypeptide(L)'
;MKRLFLFCNFLVLFLSAARANASHFDSGWIQYRQPNGVTFIGREWGDEFAYWCETKDGYRFVKNYDDGYYYYAALGPDGDFQPSRYKVGIGDPVKARIPKHLERSPSREAEIEASIKAFNDELDKIRSGTTPSEVFLGVILVEFHDVTHRDSNGYPPYTKTDFENMLFSENYYNTAENGIYSPDGEEVFGSVHDYYKEVSYGAFNFVGEVLNEPLSNDVPDWITLPEDKSYYHKGTWADFRDEVLDSAAARGYDTTTTDTRKLAIIYAGNIWIGGGLQTAADPTNGIYFMAERWQRPTNKDTITDPFAHIGVHCHEFGHLLGLPDLYPRALGGPSFGCWDLMGDGYKRGFENRGACPTHLSAWCKIKLGWITPTVVENNLYDEGIDYAEFNKDVYNSII
;
A
#
# COMPACT_ATOMS: atom_id res chain seq x y z
N MET A 1 -47.53 -26.75 9.25
CA MET A 1 -47.60 -26.86 10.73
C MET A 1 -46.19 -26.70 11.28
N LYS A 2 -46.01 -25.66 12.12
CA LYS A 2 -45.05 -25.51 13.24
C LYS A 2 -43.55 -25.70 12.92
N ARG A 3 -42.78 -24.60 12.82
CA ARG A 3 -42.03 -23.87 13.90
C ARG A 3 -40.62 -24.48 14.09
N LEU A 4 -39.51 -23.79 14.40
CA LEU A 4 -39.08 -22.39 14.53
C LEU A 4 -37.65 -22.45 15.17
N PHE A 5 -36.81 -21.43 14.93
CA PHE A 5 -35.52 -21.07 15.58
C PHE A 5 -34.25 -21.89 15.26
N LEU A 6 -33.20 -21.34 14.61
CA LEU A 6 -32.21 -20.31 15.00
C LEU A 6 -31.23 -20.81 16.10
N PHE A 7 -29.97 -21.09 15.75
CA PHE A 7 -28.76 -20.35 16.19
C PHE A 7 -27.47 -21.04 15.71
N CYS A 8 -26.57 -20.21 15.17
CA CYS A 8 -25.11 -20.27 15.15
C CYS A 8 -24.39 -21.63 15.25
N ASN A 9 -23.60 -21.96 14.22
CA ASN A 9 -22.16 -21.73 14.33
C ASN A 9 -21.47 -21.77 12.96
N PHE A 10 -20.50 -20.87 12.84
CA PHE A 10 -19.66 -20.62 11.68
C PHE A 10 -18.88 -21.87 11.23
N LEU A 11 -18.94 -22.07 9.91
CA LEU A 11 -17.86 -22.45 9.01
C LEU A 11 -16.46 -22.51 9.66
N VAL A 12 -15.98 -23.70 10.04
CA VAL A 12 -14.54 -23.98 10.18
C VAL A 12 -14.13 -24.79 8.95
N LEU A 13 -14.06 -24.11 7.81
CA LEU A 13 -13.32 -24.60 6.66
C LEU A 13 -11.99 -23.86 6.67
N PHE A 14 -11.00 -24.60 7.16
CA PHE A 14 -9.57 -24.37 6.98
C PHE A 14 -9.29 -24.02 5.51
N LEU A 15 -9.30 -22.73 5.20
CA LEU A 15 -8.64 -22.17 4.04
C LEU A 15 -7.40 -21.46 4.57
N SER A 16 -6.36 -22.28 4.73
CA SER A 16 -4.97 -21.86 4.76
C SER A 16 -4.68 -21.05 3.50
N ALA A 17 -4.88 -19.74 3.57
CA ALA A 17 -4.26 -18.80 2.65
C ALA A 17 -2.82 -18.58 3.15
N ALA A 18 -1.87 -19.08 2.37
CA ALA A 18 -0.44 -18.94 2.53
C ALA A 18 -0.06 -17.46 2.75
N ARG A 19 0.58 -17.15 3.88
CA ARG A 19 2.02 -16.89 4.01
C ARG A 19 2.62 -16.08 2.84
N ALA A 20 2.66 -14.76 3.01
CA ALA A 20 3.65 -13.91 2.36
C ALA A 20 4.93 -13.95 3.23
N ASN A 21 6.07 -14.30 2.64
CA ASN A 21 7.39 -14.51 3.25
C ASN A 21 8.42 -13.77 2.35
N ALA A 22 9.59 -13.33 2.83
CA ALA A 22 10.47 -14.26 3.51
C ALA A 22 11.44 -13.68 4.57
N SER A 23 12.09 -14.64 5.18
CA SER A 23 13.32 -14.64 5.96
C SER A 23 14.04 -15.88 5.44
N HIS A 24 15.33 -16.08 5.74
CA HIS A 24 15.93 -17.38 5.50
C HIS A 24 15.11 -18.46 6.22
N PHE A 25 14.30 -19.18 5.44
CA PHE A 25 13.49 -20.26 5.89
C PHE A 25 14.39 -21.48 5.89
N ASP A 26 14.40 -22.23 6.98
CA ASP A 26 14.94 -23.58 7.01
C ASP A 26 14.01 -24.46 7.84
N SER A 27 13.36 -25.39 7.16
CA SER A 27 12.47 -26.35 7.79
C SER A 27 13.19 -27.35 8.71
N GLY A 28 14.51 -27.50 8.60
CA GLY A 28 15.23 -28.64 9.14
C GLY A 28 14.81 -29.96 8.48
N TRP A 29 15.26 -31.09 9.01
CA TRP A 29 14.90 -32.41 8.47
C TRP A 29 13.52 -32.84 8.97
N ILE A 30 12.50 -32.67 8.15
CA ILE A 30 11.11 -33.04 8.47
C ILE A 30 10.58 -34.15 7.57
N GLN A 31 9.52 -34.82 8.02
CA GLN A 31 8.88 -35.90 7.28
C GLN A 31 7.81 -35.34 6.34
N TYR A 32 8.02 -35.53 5.03
CA TYR A 32 7.06 -35.24 3.98
C TYR A 32 6.21 -36.47 3.66
N ARG A 33 4.97 -36.23 3.23
CA ARG A 33 4.02 -37.28 2.83
C ARG A 33 3.53 -37.01 1.40
N GLN A 34 3.74 -37.99 0.53
CA GLN A 34 3.18 -38.03 -0.82
C GLN A 34 1.66 -38.23 -0.76
N PRO A 35 0.90 -37.77 -1.78
CA PRO A 35 -0.54 -37.99 -1.86
C PRO A 35 -0.98 -39.47 -1.75
N ASN A 36 -0.14 -40.41 -2.19
CA ASN A 36 -0.41 -41.85 -2.08
C ASN A 36 -0.03 -42.45 -0.70
N GLY A 37 0.38 -41.64 0.26
CA GLY A 37 0.72 -42.06 1.61
C GLY A 37 2.19 -42.42 1.84
N VAL A 38 3.01 -42.55 0.78
CA VAL A 38 4.47 -42.77 0.92
C VAL A 38 5.11 -41.56 1.60
N THR A 39 5.99 -41.80 2.57
CA THR A 39 6.69 -40.74 3.30
C THR A 39 8.18 -40.73 3.01
N PHE A 40 8.80 -39.56 3.08
CA PHE A 40 10.25 -39.39 2.98
C PHE A 40 10.72 -38.26 3.89
N ILE A 41 12.01 -38.22 4.22
CA ILE A 41 12.61 -37.13 5.01
C ILE A 41 13.26 -36.14 4.05
N GLY A 42 12.90 -34.86 4.19
CA GLY A 42 13.43 -33.77 3.39
C GLY A 42 13.66 -32.52 4.23
N ARG A 43 14.41 -31.59 3.67
CA ARG A 43 14.69 -30.25 4.19
C ARG A 43 14.50 -29.25 3.06
N GLU A 44 13.75 -28.22 3.33
CA GLU A 44 13.58 -27.02 2.52
C GLU A 44 14.29 -25.86 3.20
N TRP A 45 15.09 -25.10 2.44
CA TRP A 45 15.71 -23.88 2.91
C TRP A 45 15.87 -22.81 1.82
N GLY A 46 15.99 -21.55 2.20
CA GLY A 46 16.21 -20.43 1.27
C GLY A 46 15.48 -19.17 1.68
N ASP A 47 15.38 -18.19 0.79
CA ASP A 47 14.91 -16.84 1.06
C ASP A 47 14.07 -16.26 -0.11
N GLU A 48 13.90 -14.93 -0.08
CA GLU A 48 13.42 -14.00 -1.10
C GLU A 48 13.70 -14.33 -2.56
N PHE A 49 14.94 -14.77 -2.74
CA PHE A 49 15.64 -14.75 -4.01
C PHE A 49 15.86 -16.17 -4.51
N ALA A 50 16.04 -17.14 -3.60
CA ALA A 50 16.25 -18.53 -3.95
C ALA A 50 15.78 -19.49 -2.85
N TYR A 51 15.18 -20.60 -3.26
CA TYR A 51 14.85 -21.71 -2.35
C TYR A 51 15.42 -23.04 -2.86
N TRP A 52 15.67 -23.96 -1.94
CA TRP A 52 16.18 -25.31 -2.17
C TRP A 52 15.35 -26.30 -1.38
N CYS A 53 15.15 -27.49 -1.95
CA CYS A 53 14.62 -28.63 -1.21
C CYS A 53 15.52 -29.84 -1.45
N GLU A 54 15.88 -30.58 -0.40
CA GLU A 54 16.76 -31.73 -0.48
C GLU A 54 16.26 -32.89 0.38
N THR A 55 16.33 -34.12 -0.13
CA THR A 55 16.10 -35.33 0.67
C THR A 55 17.32 -35.63 1.54
N LYS A 56 17.15 -36.39 2.62
CA LYS A 56 18.27 -36.78 3.50
C LYS A 56 19.39 -37.54 2.76
N ASP A 57 19.06 -38.14 1.62
CA ASP A 57 19.99 -38.88 0.77
C ASP A 57 20.70 -37.99 -0.27
N GLY A 58 20.48 -36.67 -0.25
CA GLY A 58 21.18 -35.68 -1.08
C GLY A 58 20.53 -35.42 -2.44
N TYR A 59 19.25 -35.73 -2.63
CA TYR A 59 18.56 -35.45 -3.90
C TYR A 59 17.71 -34.20 -3.78
N ARG A 60 17.82 -33.27 -4.74
CA ARG A 60 16.90 -32.15 -4.83
C ARG A 60 15.49 -32.63 -5.13
N PHE A 61 14.48 -31.98 -4.56
CA PHE A 61 13.09 -32.25 -4.87
C PHE A 61 12.30 -30.96 -5.08
N VAL A 62 11.18 -31.05 -5.78
CA VAL A 62 10.22 -29.97 -5.95
C VAL A 62 8.81 -30.52 -5.85
N LYS A 63 7.86 -29.70 -5.40
CA LYS A 63 6.45 -30.05 -5.39
C LYS A 63 5.82 -29.62 -6.71
N ASN A 64 5.14 -30.54 -7.38
CA ASN A 64 4.22 -30.16 -8.44
C ASN A 64 2.88 -29.79 -7.81
N TYR A 65 2.43 -28.55 -7.99
CA TYR A 65 1.18 -28.08 -7.38
C TYR A 65 -0.06 -28.55 -8.14
N ASP A 66 0.08 -28.98 -9.40
CA ASP A 66 -1.05 -29.48 -10.21
C ASP A 66 -1.56 -30.84 -9.71
N ASP A 67 -0.65 -31.72 -9.26
CA ASP A 67 -0.98 -33.07 -8.78
C ASP A 67 -0.66 -33.31 -7.30
N GLY A 68 -0.01 -32.35 -6.64
CA GLY A 68 0.37 -32.39 -5.23
C GLY A 68 1.52 -33.34 -4.89
N TYR A 69 2.16 -33.99 -5.87
CA TYR A 69 3.28 -34.91 -5.63
C TYR A 69 4.62 -34.18 -5.52
N TYR A 70 5.52 -34.75 -4.72
CA TYR A 70 6.92 -34.35 -4.68
C TYR A 70 7.73 -35.18 -5.68
N TYR A 71 8.42 -34.50 -6.57
CA TYR A 71 9.28 -35.08 -7.60
C TYR A 71 10.74 -34.79 -7.29
N TYR A 72 11.63 -35.72 -7.64
CA TYR A 72 13.05 -35.39 -7.74
C TYR A 72 13.22 -34.25 -8.75
N ALA A 73 14.06 -33.28 -8.45
CA ALA A 73 14.27 -32.12 -9.30
C ALA A 73 15.16 -32.45 -10.51
N ALA A 74 14.93 -31.75 -11.60
CA ALA A 74 15.82 -31.63 -12.75
C ALA A 74 15.96 -30.14 -13.09
N LEU A 75 16.91 -29.77 -13.96
CA LEU A 75 17.01 -28.39 -14.45
C LEU A 75 16.05 -28.13 -15.59
N GLY A 76 15.38 -26.98 -15.52
CA GLY A 76 14.57 -26.40 -16.57
C GLY A 76 15.39 -25.71 -17.66
N PRO A 77 14.75 -25.28 -18.76
CA PRO A 77 15.39 -24.47 -19.80
C PRO A 77 15.95 -23.13 -19.28
N ASP A 78 15.39 -22.63 -18.18
CA ASP A 78 15.80 -21.43 -17.45
C ASP A 78 16.96 -21.70 -16.47
N GLY A 79 17.36 -22.96 -16.31
CA GLY A 79 18.40 -23.35 -15.35
C GLY A 79 17.95 -23.38 -13.90
N ASP A 80 16.64 -23.29 -13.62
CA ASP A 80 16.06 -23.45 -12.29
C ASP A 80 15.54 -24.88 -12.06
N PHE A 81 15.15 -25.21 -10.83
CA PHE A 81 14.62 -26.52 -10.49
C PHE A 81 13.19 -26.71 -11.03
N GLN A 82 12.98 -27.82 -11.74
CA GLN A 82 11.67 -28.26 -12.21
C GLN A 82 11.38 -29.73 -11.84
N PRO A 83 10.10 -30.16 -11.82
CA PRO A 83 9.76 -31.54 -11.56
C PRO A 83 10.34 -32.47 -12.62
N SER A 84 11.08 -33.51 -12.20
CA SER A 84 11.34 -34.64 -13.09
C SER A 84 10.10 -35.53 -13.23
N ARG A 85 10.21 -36.62 -13.98
CA ARG A 85 9.15 -37.66 -14.04
C ARG A 85 9.14 -38.64 -12.86
N TYR A 86 10.09 -38.54 -11.93
CA TYR A 86 10.28 -39.50 -10.84
C TYR A 86 9.86 -38.92 -9.49
N LYS A 87 8.91 -39.58 -8.82
CA LYS A 87 8.39 -39.17 -7.51
C LYS A 87 9.30 -39.64 -6.38
N VAL A 88 9.53 -38.77 -5.40
CA VAL A 88 10.39 -39.05 -4.24
C VAL A 88 9.83 -40.22 -3.42
N GLY A 89 10.67 -41.20 -3.11
CA GLY A 89 10.29 -42.39 -2.33
C GLY A 89 9.44 -43.42 -3.10
N ILE A 90 9.12 -43.17 -4.38
CA ILE A 90 8.37 -44.09 -5.24
C ILE A 90 9.24 -44.58 -6.41
N GLY A 91 9.88 -43.65 -7.12
CA GLY A 91 10.85 -43.97 -8.16
C GLY A 91 12.24 -44.21 -7.56
N ASP A 92 13.02 -45.10 -8.17
CA ASP A 92 14.43 -45.33 -7.81
C ASP A 92 15.31 -44.23 -8.47
N PRO A 93 15.83 -43.26 -7.71
CA PRO A 93 16.59 -42.14 -8.26
C PRO A 93 17.94 -42.56 -8.86
N VAL A 94 18.52 -43.68 -8.38
CA VAL A 94 19.80 -44.21 -8.88
C VAL A 94 19.61 -44.80 -10.27
N LYS A 95 18.57 -45.63 -10.46
CA LYS A 95 18.23 -46.15 -11.79
C LYS A 95 17.79 -45.05 -12.75
N ALA A 96 17.13 -44.03 -12.24
CA ALA A 96 16.72 -42.85 -12.98
C ALA A 96 17.88 -41.89 -13.33
N ARG A 97 19.09 -42.12 -12.80
CA ARG A 97 20.28 -41.26 -12.97
C ARG A 97 20.03 -39.81 -12.55
N ILE A 98 19.22 -39.60 -11.51
CA ILE A 98 19.05 -38.28 -10.91
C ILE A 98 20.35 -37.91 -10.20
N PRO A 99 20.92 -36.72 -10.45
CA PRO A 99 22.11 -36.27 -9.74
C PRO A 99 21.79 -35.91 -8.29
N LYS A 100 22.75 -36.17 -7.40
CA LYS A 100 22.73 -35.62 -6.05
C LYS A 100 23.26 -34.20 -6.05
N HIS A 101 22.83 -33.40 -5.08
CA HIS A 101 23.26 -32.01 -4.88
C HIS A 101 23.19 -31.20 -6.18
N LEU A 102 22.05 -31.35 -6.89
CA LEU A 102 21.80 -30.58 -8.09
C LEU A 102 21.76 -29.10 -7.72
N GLU A 103 22.49 -28.28 -8.46
CA GLU A 103 22.47 -26.83 -8.35
C GLU A 103 21.91 -26.21 -9.62
N ARG A 104 21.48 -24.95 -9.49
CA ARG A 104 21.00 -24.13 -10.60
C ARG A 104 22.11 -23.90 -11.63
N SER A 105 21.75 -23.45 -12.83
CA SER A 105 22.77 -23.05 -13.80
C SER A 105 23.53 -21.80 -13.30
N PRO A 106 24.79 -21.61 -13.69
CA PRO A 106 25.53 -20.40 -13.35
C PRO A 106 24.85 -19.11 -13.83
N SER A 107 24.11 -19.15 -14.94
CA SER A 107 23.35 -17.99 -15.42
C SER A 107 22.20 -17.64 -14.48
N ARG A 108 21.51 -18.67 -13.93
CA ARG A 108 20.40 -18.46 -13.01
C ARG A 108 20.88 -17.98 -11.64
N GLU A 109 22.02 -18.49 -11.17
CA GLU A 109 22.67 -18.00 -9.95
C GLU A 109 23.09 -16.52 -10.09
N ALA A 110 23.67 -16.13 -11.23
CA ALA A 110 24.03 -14.74 -11.49
C ALA A 110 22.82 -13.79 -11.54
N GLU A 111 21.66 -14.25 -12.03
CA GLU A 111 20.41 -13.47 -11.98
C GLU A 111 19.94 -13.23 -10.54
N ILE A 112 19.98 -14.28 -9.70
CA ILE A 112 19.61 -14.22 -8.29
C ILE A 112 20.55 -13.25 -7.54
N GLU A 113 21.86 -13.35 -7.74
CA GLU A 113 22.84 -12.43 -7.16
C GLU A 113 22.62 -10.97 -7.60
N ALA A 114 22.29 -10.75 -8.88
CA ALA A 114 21.96 -9.42 -9.37
C ALA A 114 20.69 -8.84 -8.71
N SER A 115 19.68 -9.67 -8.45
CA SER A 115 18.48 -9.27 -7.72
C SER A 115 18.78 -8.91 -6.25
N ILE A 116 19.61 -9.71 -5.57
CA ILE A 116 20.07 -9.42 -4.19
C ILE A 116 20.83 -8.09 -4.16
N LYS A 117 21.77 -7.89 -5.09
CA LYS A 117 22.56 -6.66 -5.17
C LYS A 117 21.67 -5.45 -5.44
N ALA A 118 20.73 -5.54 -6.37
CA ALA A 118 19.82 -4.45 -6.68
C ALA A 118 18.94 -4.06 -5.49
N PHE A 119 18.48 -5.04 -4.72
CA PHE A 119 17.74 -4.81 -3.48
C PHE A 119 18.58 -4.09 -2.42
N ASN A 120 19.83 -4.54 -2.20
CA ASN A 120 20.75 -3.92 -1.25
C ASN A 120 21.19 -2.50 -1.68
N ASP A 121 21.45 -2.28 -2.97
CA ASP A 121 21.78 -0.96 -3.50
C ASP A 121 20.61 0.03 -3.29
N GLU A 122 19.36 -0.41 -3.42
CA GLU A 122 18.19 0.41 -3.08
C GLU A 122 18.11 0.69 -1.58
N LEU A 123 18.35 -0.30 -0.72
CA LEU A 123 18.41 -0.11 0.74
C LEU A 123 19.50 0.87 1.18
N ASP A 124 20.65 0.89 0.51
CA ASP A 124 21.74 1.82 0.84
C ASP A 124 21.46 3.25 0.37
N LYS A 125 20.80 3.43 -0.79
CA LYS A 125 20.27 4.75 -1.20
C LYS A 125 19.25 5.27 -0.20
N ILE A 126 18.36 4.40 0.25
CA ILE A 126 17.36 4.66 1.29
C ILE A 126 18.03 5.16 2.57
N ARG A 127 19.08 4.47 3.04
CA ARG A 127 19.86 4.86 4.24
C ARG A 127 20.57 6.21 4.09
N SER A 128 20.80 6.67 2.87
CA SER A 128 21.47 7.94 2.56
C SER A 128 20.51 9.12 2.32
N GLY A 129 19.20 8.87 2.16
CA GLY A 129 18.20 9.91 1.97
C GLY A 129 17.67 10.44 3.30
N THR A 130 17.82 11.73 3.58
CA THR A 130 17.13 12.37 4.71
C THR A 130 15.73 12.78 4.27
N THR A 131 14.72 11.97 4.57
CA THR A 131 13.33 12.46 4.56
C THR A 131 13.23 13.59 5.60
N PRO A 132 12.65 14.76 5.26
CA PRO A 132 12.46 15.82 6.23
C PRO A 132 11.67 15.33 7.44
N SER A 133 12.05 15.76 8.64
CA SER A 133 11.32 15.43 9.87
C SER A 133 9.98 16.17 9.99
N GLU A 134 9.78 17.21 9.18
CA GLU A 134 8.54 17.98 9.12
C GLU A 134 8.26 18.42 7.68
N VAL A 135 7.00 18.30 7.26
CA VAL A 135 6.52 18.81 5.98
C VAL A 135 5.20 19.57 6.19
N PHE A 136 5.13 20.77 5.63
CA PHE A 136 3.94 21.58 5.55
C PHE A 136 3.16 21.31 4.26
N LEU A 137 1.85 21.13 4.35
CA LEU A 137 0.95 20.98 3.21
C LEU A 137 -0.03 22.16 3.13
N GLY A 138 0.09 22.97 2.08
CA GLY A 138 -0.93 23.98 1.76
C GLY A 138 -2.05 23.36 0.91
N VAL A 139 -3.30 23.52 1.30
CA VAL A 139 -4.46 22.97 0.58
C VAL A 139 -5.19 24.07 -0.19
N ILE A 140 -5.38 23.86 -1.49
CA ILE A 140 -6.10 24.76 -2.40
C ILE A 140 -7.40 24.07 -2.81
N LEU A 141 -8.52 24.70 -2.52
CA LEU A 141 -9.87 24.25 -2.88
C LEU A 141 -10.33 24.99 -4.14
N VAL A 142 -10.69 24.24 -5.18
CA VAL A 142 -11.11 24.77 -6.48
C VAL A 142 -12.41 24.16 -6.97
N GLU A 143 -13.25 24.95 -7.60
CA GLU A 143 -14.49 24.51 -8.22
C GLU A 143 -14.50 24.87 -9.69
N PHE A 144 -15.43 24.29 -10.43
CA PHE A 144 -15.55 24.49 -11.87
C PHE A 144 -16.70 25.44 -12.17
N HIS A 145 -16.73 25.96 -13.40
CA HIS A 145 -17.82 26.81 -13.84
C HIS A 145 -19.21 26.12 -13.73
N ASP A 146 -19.28 24.82 -14.03
CA ASP A 146 -20.52 24.01 -14.00
C ASP A 146 -20.69 23.13 -12.75
N VAL A 147 -19.59 22.77 -12.08
CA VAL A 147 -19.58 21.91 -10.89
C VAL A 147 -19.04 22.69 -9.69
N THR A 148 -19.94 23.11 -8.82
CA THR A 148 -19.63 23.88 -7.59
C THR A 148 -19.57 22.98 -6.36
N HIS A 149 -18.94 23.46 -5.28
CA HIS A 149 -18.88 22.78 -3.98
C HIS A 149 -20.23 22.74 -3.23
N ARG A 150 -21.34 23.08 -3.88
CA ARG A 150 -22.66 23.24 -3.26
C ARG A 150 -23.51 21.98 -3.40
N ASP A 151 -24.42 21.78 -2.46
CA ASP A 151 -25.40 20.71 -2.44
C ASP A 151 -26.58 20.99 -3.39
N SER A 152 -27.56 20.07 -3.45
CA SER A 152 -28.72 20.20 -4.36
C SER A 152 -29.61 21.42 -4.05
N ASN A 153 -29.45 22.03 -2.88
CA ASN A 153 -30.18 23.20 -2.42
C ASN A 153 -29.35 24.49 -2.59
N GLY A 154 -28.11 24.40 -3.08
CA GLY A 154 -27.18 25.52 -3.24
C GLY A 154 -26.38 25.86 -1.99
N TYR A 155 -26.40 25.02 -0.95
CA TYR A 155 -25.64 25.23 0.28
C TYR A 155 -24.28 24.52 0.23
N PRO A 156 -23.20 25.15 0.73
CA PRO A 156 -21.91 24.49 0.91
C PRO A 156 -22.04 23.44 2.03
N PRO A 157 -21.84 22.14 1.76
CA PRO A 157 -22.01 21.10 2.77
C PRO A 157 -20.79 20.95 3.67
N TYR A 158 -19.63 21.47 3.27
CA TYR A 158 -18.35 21.32 3.97
C TYR A 158 -17.74 22.68 4.28
N THR A 159 -17.25 22.82 5.51
CA THR A 159 -16.57 24.01 6.05
C THR A 159 -15.05 23.88 5.91
N LYS A 160 -14.33 24.98 6.09
CA LYS A 160 -12.86 24.98 6.14
C LYS A 160 -12.38 24.09 7.29
N THR A 161 -13.03 24.20 8.44
CA THR A 161 -12.77 23.38 9.63
C THR A 161 -12.94 21.88 9.35
N ASP A 162 -13.88 21.46 8.49
CA ASP A 162 -14.05 20.04 8.15
C ASP A 162 -12.81 19.47 7.44
N PHE A 163 -12.26 20.21 6.47
CA PHE A 163 -11.01 19.85 5.80
C PHE A 163 -9.83 19.87 6.77
N GLU A 164 -9.72 20.90 7.61
CA GLU A 164 -8.62 21.02 8.58
C GLU A 164 -8.66 19.92 9.65
N ASN A 165 -9.86 19.53 10.09
CA ASN A 165 -10.04 18.43 11.02
C ASN A 165 -9.57 17.11 10.40
N MET A 166 -10.00 16.82 9.17
CA MET A 166 -9.61 15.61 8.45
C MET A 166 -8.11 15.54 8.18
N LEU A 167 -7.47 16.67 7.84
CA LEU A 167 -6.08 16.67 7.40
C LEU A 167 -5.08 16.89 8.54
N PHE A 168 -5.34 17.84 9.43
CA PHE A 168 -4.30 18.42 10.29
C PHE A 168 -4.56 18.30 11.79
N SER A 169 -5.75 17.88 12.21
CA SER A 169 -6.06 17.79 13.64
C SER A 169 -5.28 16.67 14.32
N GLU A 170 -4.94 16.82 15.60
CA GLU A 170 -4.21 15.81 16.37
C GLU A 170 -5.11 15.21 17.44
N ASN A 171 -5.29 13.88 17.43
CA ASN A 171 -6.14 13.13 18.34
C ASN A 171 -7.56 13.70 18.49
N TYR A 172 -8.11 14.29 17.43
CA TYR A 172 -9.41 14.95 17.45
C TYR A 172 -10.41 14.30 16.50
N TYR A 173 -10.05 14.07 15.24
CA TYR A 173 -10.92 13.52 14.20
C TYR A 173 -11.16 12.01 14.33
N ASN A 174 -11.67 11.60 15.48
CA ASN A 174 -11.90 10.21 15.88
C ASN A 174 -13.28 10.07 16.54
N THR A 175 -14.11 9.19 15.98
CA THR A 175 -15.47 8.94 16.45
C THR A 175 -15.50 8.21 17.78
N ALA A 176 -14.70 7.16 17.92
CA ALA A 176 -14.71 6.32 19.11
C ALA A 176 -14.18 7.07 20.35
N GLU A 177 -13.20 7.94 20.16
CA GLU A 177 -12.53 8.66 21.25
C GLU A 177 -13.20 10.00 21.58
N ASN A 178 -13.58 10.77 20.56
CA ASN A 178 -14.04 12.16 20.73
C ASN A 178 -15.48 12.40 20.30
N GLY A 179 -16.16 11.38 19.75
CA GLY A 179 -17.51 11.54 19.19
C GLY A 179 -17.56 12.41 17.93
N ILE A 180 -16.41 12.61 17.27
CA ILE A 180 -16.31 13.38 16.02
C ILE A 180 -16.60 12.46 14.85
N TYR A 181 -17.48 12.90 13.95
CA TYR A 181 -17.83 12.20 12.71
C TYR A 181 -17.34 13.00 11.52
N SER A 182 -17.34 12.39 10.34
CA SER A 182 -17.25 13.17 9.10
C SER A 182 -18.43 14.16 8.98
N PRO A 183 -18.33 15.18 8.11
CA PRO A 183 -19.43 16.13 7.89
C PRO A 183 -20.75 15.46 7.47
N ASP A 184 -20.67 14.28 6.84
CA ASP A 184 -21.83 13.47 6.44
C ASP A 184 -22.26 12.43 7.48
N GLY A 185 -21.66 12.45 8.68
CA GLY A 185 -22.01 11.58 9.79
C GLY A 185 -21.41 10.17 9.72
N GLU A 186 -20.37 9.95 8.92
CA GLU A 186 -19.66 8.67 8.85
C GLU A 186 -18.59 8.56 9.96
N GLU A 187 -18.32 7.33 10.42
CA GLU A 187 -17.29 7.07 11.42
C GLU A 187 -15.88 7.37 10.88
N VAL A 188 -15.04 7.99 11.71
CA VAL A 188 -13.67 8.39 11.41
C VAL A 188 -12.73 7.94 12.54
N PHE A 189 -11.46 7.70 12.21
CA PHE A 189 -10.51 6.99 13.09
C PHE A 189 -9.17 7.73 13.25
N GLY A 190 -9.15 9.04 12.99
CA GLY A 190 -7.95 9.87 12.99
C GLY A 190 -7.85 10.74 11.74
N SER A 191 -7.02 11.77 11.81
CA SER A 191 -6.68 12.63 10.68
C SER A 191 -5.50 12.10 9.86
N VAL A 192 -5.14 12.79 8.77
CA VAL A 192 -3.88 12.51 8.04
C VAL A 192 -2.65 12.79 8.93
N HIS A 193 -2.70 13.82 9.78
CA HIS A 193 -1.69 14.08 10.80
C HIS A 193 -1.51 12.88 11.74
N ASP A 194 -2.63 12.38 12.30
CA ASP A 194 -2.61 11.23 13.22
C ASP A 194 -2.01 10.00 12.54
N TYR A 195 -2.45 9.71 11.31
CA TYR A 195 -1.93 8.61 10.51
C TYR A 195 -0.40 8.70 10.36
N TYR A 196 0.13 9.84 9.91
CA TYR A 196 1.57 9.99 9.68
C TYR A 196 2.39 10.02 10.96
N LYS A 197 1.83 10.54 12.05
CA LYS A 197 2.43 10.48 13.37
C LYS A 197 2.54 9.03 13.87
N GLU A 198 1.49 8.23 13.67
CA GLU A 198 1.45 6.81 14.02
C GLU A 198 2.43 5.99 13.17
N VAL A 199 2.33 6.06 11.83
CA VAL A 199 3.14 5.20 10.96
C VAL A 199 4.64 5.51 11.00
N SER A 200 5.00 6.75 11.37
CA SER A 200 6.39 7.19 11.58
C SER A 200 6.87 7.02 13.03
N TYR A 201 5.97 6.66 13.96
CA TYR A 201 6.22 6.62 15.41
C TYR A 201 6.80 7.94 15.92
N GLY A 202 6.20 9.06 15.48
CA GLY A 202 6.62 10.41 15.82
C GLY A 202 7.92 10.89 15.17
N ALA A 203 8.51 10.14 14.23
CA ALA A 203 9.71 10.57 13.50
C ALA A 203 9.40 11.62 12.42
N PHE A 204 8.14 11.78 12.05
CA PHE A 204 7.67 12.69 11.02
C PHE A 204 6.50 13.53 11.53
N ASN A 205 6.58 14.84 11.31
CA ASN A 205 5.53 15.80 11.62
C ASN A 205 4.84 16.28 10.34
N PHE A 206 3.55 16.00 10.22
CA PHE A 206 2.73 16.45 9.09
C PHE A 206 1.89 17.64 9.54
N VAL A 207 2.10 18.82 8.97
CA VAL A 207 1.36 20.03 9.33
C VAL A 207 0.85 20.71 8.08
N GLY A 208 -0.08 21.66 8.23
CA GLY A 208 -0.60 22.36 7.07
C GLY A 208 -1.77 23.26 7.42
N GLU A 209 -2.35 23.83 6.37
CA GLU A 209 -3.55 24.65 6.46
C GLU A 209 -4.33 24.63 5.15
N VAL A 210 -5.62 24.96 5.22
CA VAL A 210 -6.41 25.29 4.03
C VAL A 210 -6.18 26.75 3.68
N LEU A 211 -5.62 27.00 2.49
CA LEU A 211 -5.23 28.35 2.03
C LEU A 211 -6.44 29.21 1.69
N ASN A 212 -7.56 28.60 1.30
CA ASN A 212 -8.79 29.33 1.01
C ASN A 212 -9.28 30.04 2.28
N GLU A 213 -9.39 31.36 2.19
CA GLU A 213 -9.91 32.19 3.28
C GLU A 213 -11.39 31.85 3.54
N PRO A 214 -11.84 31.80 4.80
CA PRO A 214 -13.22 31.51 5.12
C PRO A 214 -14.12 32.73 4.84
N LEU A 215 -15.27 32.46 4.23
CA LEU A 215 -16.43 33.35 4.19
C LEU A 215 -17.26 33.20 5.48
N SER A 216 -18.47 33.77 5.48
CA SER A 216 -19.44 33.60 6.58
C SER A 216 -19.72 32.12 6.87
N ASN A 217 -19.84 31.76 8.16
CA ASN A 217 -20.11 30.38 8.62
C ASN A 217 -19.01 29.38 8.25
N ASP A 218 -17.75 29.85 8.15
CA ASP A 218 -16.58 29.00 7.89
C ASP A 218 -16.60 28.28 6.54
N VAL A 219 -17.38 28.79 5.59
CA VAL A 219 -17.40 28.27 4.22
C VAL A 219 -16.12 28.73 3.52
N PRO A 220 -15.26 27.84 3.03
CA PRO A 220 -14.05 28.29 2.34
C PRO A 220 -14.42 29.02 1.04
N ASP A 221 -13.71 30.10 0.71
CA ASP A 221 -13.87 30.80 -0.56
C ASP A 221 -13.21 29.99 -1.68
N TRP A 222 -13.93 29.03 -2.25
CA TRP A 222 -13.45 28.18 -3.34
C TRP A 222 -13.01 29.01 -4.55
N ILE A 223 -11.95 28.57 -5.22
CA ILE A 223 -11.49 29.22 -6.46
C ILE A 223 -12.30 28.66 -7.63
N THR A 224 -13.19 29.46 -8.19
CA THR A 224 -13.91 29.09 -9.41
C THR A 224 -12.99 29.21 -10.62
N LEU A 225 -12.69 28.06 -11.22
CA LEU A 225 -11.96 27.97 -12.49
C LEU A 225 -12.86 28.40 -13.66
N PRO A 226 -12.29 28.98 -14.73
CA PRO A 226 -13.07 29.59 -15.80
C PRO A 226 -13.83 28.60 -16.69
N GLU A 227 -13.37 27.34 -16.78
CA GLU A 227 -13.97 26.34 -17.67
C GLU A 227 -14.81 25.29 -16.91
N ASP A 228 -15.61 24.54 -17.66
CA ASP A 228 -16.39 23.43 -17.12
C ASP A 228 -15.47 22.25 -16.72
N LYS A 229 -15.89 21.42 -15.77
CA LYS A 229 -15.14 20.24 -15.31
C LYS A 229 -14.73 19.31 -16.45
N SER A 230 -15.58 19.20 -17.46
CA SER A 230 -15.31 18.37 -18.65
C SER A 230 -14.14 18.86 -19.52
N TYR A 231 -13.81 20.15 -19.47
CA TYR A 231 -12.64 20.72 -20.14
C TYR A 231 -11.37 20.18 -19.49
N TYR A 232 -11.24 20.36 -18.18
CA TYR A 232 -10.07 19.90 -17.41
C TYR A 232 -9.90 18.39 -17.46
N HIS A 233 -11.00 17.63 -17.47
CA HIS A 233 -10.93 16.19 -17.65
C HIS A 233 -10.30 15.79 -19.00
N LYS A 234 -10.64 16.47 -20.10
CA LYS A 234 -10.06 16.19 -21.42
C LYS A 234 -8.62 16.67 -21.56
N GLY A 235 -8.20 17.63 -20.74
CA GLY A 235 -6.85 18.15 -20.68
C GLY A 235 -5.88 17.20 -19.97
N THR A 236 -4.65 17.69 -19.77
CA THR A 236 -3.66 16.98 -18.95
C THR A 236 -3.74 17.44 -17.50
N TRP A 237 -3.20 16.62 -16.59
CA TRP A 237 -3.10 16.99 -15.19
C TRP A 237 -2.16 18.20 -14.98
N ALA A 238 -1.18 18.39 -15.86
CA ALA A 238 -0.27 19.55 -15.83
C ALA A 238 -1.02 20.85 -16.17
N ASP A 239 -1.85 20.83 -17.21
CA ASP A 239 -2.67 22.00 -17.58
C ASP A 239 -3.61 22.39 -16.44
N PHE A 240 -4.28 21.40 -15.84
CA PHE A 240 -5.16 21.62 -14.68
C PHE A 240 -4.40 22.18 -13.48
N ARG A 241 -3.25 21.58 -13.12
CA ARG A 241 -2.38 22.06 -12.04
C ARG A 241 -1.98 23.52 -12.27
N ASP A 242 -1.45 23.84 -13.44
CA ASP A 242 -0.89 25.17 -13.71
C ASP A 242 -1.97 26.25 -13.65
N GLU A 243 -3.17 25.99 -14.16
CA GLU A 243 -4.30 26.93 -14.08
C GLU A 243 -4.82 27.15 -12.66
N VAL A 244 -4.81 26.09 -11.83
CA VAL A 244 -5.12 26.21 -10.39
C VAL A 244 -4.07 27.05 -9.68
N LEU A 245 -2.77 26.82 -9.93
CA LEU A 245 -1.69 27.56 -9.29
C LEU A 245 -1.69 29.04 -9.71
N ASP A 246 -1.94 29.34 -10.99
CA ASP A 246 -2.08 30.72 -11.46
C ASP A 246 -3.28 31.41 -10.80
N SER A 247 -4.42 30.72 -10.69
CA SER A 247 -5.62 31.24 -10.05
C SER A 247 -5.44 31.47 -8.54
N ALA A 248 -4.72 30.56 -7.86
CA ALA A 248 -4.38 30.69 -6.44
C ALA A 248 -3.37 31.83 -6.19
N ALA A 249 -2.34 31.93 -7.02
CA ALA A 249 -1.36 33.02 -6.95
C ALA A 249 -2.02 34.38 -7.21
N ALA A 250 -3.01 34.46 -8.11
CA ALA A 250 -3.79 35.67 -8.34
C ALA A 250 -4.63 36.10 -7.12
N ARG A 251 -4.98 35.17 -6.23
CA ARG A 251 -5.59 35.46 -4.91
C ARG A 251 -4.57 35.79 -3.81
N GLY A 252 -3.27 35.73 -4.12
CA GLY A 252 -2.18 35.98 -3.17
C GLY A 252 -1.80 34.79 -2.31
N TYR A 253 -2.28 33.58 -2.64
CA TYR A 253 -1.89 32.36 -1.93
C TYR A 253 -0.46 31.94 -2.28
N ASP A 254 0.28 31.42 -1.30
CA ASP A 254 1.62 30.88 -1.51
C ASP A 254 1.53 29.53 -2.22
N THR A 255 1.89 29.52 -3.50
CA THR A 255 1.90 28.35 -4.38
C THR A 255 3.28 27.72 -4.52
N THR A 256 4.27 28.14 -3.71
CA THR A 256 5.62 27.60 -3.78
C THR A 256 5.71 26.19 -3.20
N THR A 257 6.53 25.33 -3.80
CA THR A 257 6.83 24.00 -3.26
C THR A 257 8.33 23.83 -3.05
N THR A 258 8.68 23.10 -2.01
CA THR A 258 10.06 22.76 -1.62
C THR A 258 10.09 21.32 -1.10
N ASP A 259 11.22 20.87 -0.56
CA ASP A 259 11.29 19.57 0.12
C ASP A 259 10.40 19.52 1.38
N THR A 260 10.22 20.65 2.05
CA THR A 260 9.45 20.77 3.31
C THR A 260 8.10 21.46 3.14
N ARG A 261 7.74 21.90 1.93
CA ARG A 261 6.47 22.55 1.64
C ARG A 261 5.86 21.93 0.39
N LYS A 262 4.69 21.32 0.53
CA LYS A 262 3.95 20.64 -0.53
C LYS A 262 2.58 21.29 -0.72
N LEU A 263 1.89 20.95 -1.80
CA LEU A 263 0.53 21.41 -2.04
C LEU A 263 -0.44 20.23 -2.28
N ALA A 264 -1.67 20.43 -1.87
CA ALA A 264 -2.81 19.60 -2.25
C ALA A 264 -3.82 20.46 -3.01
N ILE A 265 -4.30 19.99 -4.16
CA ILE A 265 -5.42 20.61 -4.85
C ILE A 265 -6.64 19.70 -4.66
N ILE A 266 -7.67 20.21 -3.98
CA ILE A 266 -8.93 19.49 -3.82
C ILE A 266 -9.98 20.17 -4.68
N TYR A 267 -10.60 19.42 -5.60
CA TYR A 267 -11.58 19.97 -6.53
C TYR A 267 -13.01 19.52 -6.21
N ALA A 268 -13.98 20.35 -6.57
CA ALA A 268 -15.39 20.13 -6.27
C ALA A 268 -15.98 18.89 -6.99
N GLY A 269 -16.91 18.22 -6.32
CA GLY A 269 -17.59 17.03 -6.85
C GLY A 269 -16.78 15.74 -6.72
N ASN A 270 -16.94 14.83 -7.69
CA ASN A 270 -16.41 13.47 -7.66
C ASN A 270 -15.25 13.26 -8.65
N ILE A 271 -14.51 12.17 -8.48
CA ILE A 271 -13.37 11.80 -9.34
C ILE A 271 -13.79 11.46 -10.78
N TRP A 272 -13.01 11.94 -11.76
CA TRP A 272 -13.13 11.54 -13.17
C TRP A 272 -11.81 10.90 -13.66
N ILE A 273 -11.83 9.58 -13.91
CA ILE A 273 -10.67 8.77 -14.32
C ILE A 273 -10.37 8.87 -15.82
N GLY A 274 -9.07 8.86 -16.15
CA GLY A 274 -8.59 8.72 -17.53
C GLY A 274 -8.22 10.03 -18.22
N GLY A 275 -8.01 11.10 -17.45
CA GLY A 275 -7.71 12.44 -17.96
C GLY A 275 -7.16 13.37 -16.89
N GLY A 276 -7.19 14.69 -17.12
CA GLY A 276 -6.52 15.68 -16.26
C GLY A 276 -7.01 15.77 -14.81
N LEU A 277 -8.20 15.23 -14.52
CA LEU A 277 -8.79 15.19 -13.18
C LEU A 277 -8.61 13.85 -12.46
N GLN A 278 -7.86 12.90 -13.03
CA GLN A 278 -7.57 11.65 -12.35
C GLN A 278 -6.75 11.94 -11.09
N THR A 279 -7.23 11.48 -9.92
CA THR A 279 -6.46 11.53 -8.68
C THR A 279 -5.07 10.96 -8.88
N ALA A 280 -4.07 11.77 -8.55
CA ALA A 280 -2.66 11.44 -8.69
C ALA A 280 -1.80 12.44 -7.91
N ALA A 281 -0.56 12.01 -7.66
CA ALA A 281 0.53 12.85 -7.22
C ALA A 281 1.46 13.22 -8.39
N ASP A 282 2.02 14.41 -8.30
CA ASP A 282 3.16 14.90 -9.06
C ASP A 282 4.33 15.15 -8.09
N PRO A 283 5.13 14.10 -7.80
CA PRO A 283 6.27 14.23 -6.90
C PRO A 283 7.32 15.23 -7.39
N THR A 284 7.40 15.48 -8.70
CA THR A 284 8.38 16.41 -9.29
C THR A 284 8.10 17.83 -8.86
N ASN A 285 6.83 18.21 -8.78
CA ASN A 285 6.42 19.54 -8.33
C ASN A 285 5.95 19.57 -6.88
N GLY A 286 5.89 18.42 -6.19
CA GLY A 286 5.49 18.33 -4.78
C GLY A 286 4.01 18.59 -4.57
N ILE A 287 3.15 18.15 -5.49
CA ILE A 287 1.71 18.44 -5.49
C ILE A 287 0.93 17.14 -5.66
N TYR A 288 -0.18 16.95 -4.96
CA TYR A 288 -1.19 15.97 -5.35
C TYR A 288 -2.55 16.62 -5.53
N PHE A 289 -3.46 15.94 -6.22
CA PHE A 289 -4.80 16.45 -6.41
C PHE A 289 -5.86 15.36 -6.38
N MET A 290 -7.03 15.70 -5.84
CA MET A 290 -8.15 14.77 -5.69
C MET A 290 -9.50 15.48 -5.60
N ALA A 291 -10.57 14.71 -5.70
CA ALA A 291 -11.93 15.21 -5.52
C ALA A 291 -12.29 15.35 -4.04
N GLU A 292 -13.13 16.33 -3.70
CA GLU A 292 -13.66 16.49 -2.33
C GLU A 292 -14.61 15.35 -1.92
N ARG A 293 -15.28 14.71 -2.88
CA ARG A 293 -16.24 13.63 -2.63
C ARG A 293 -15.68 12.27 -3.01
N TRP A 294 -15.92 11.29 -2.15
CA TRP A 294 -15.62 9.91 -2.45
C TRP A 294 -16.64 9.35 -3.45
N GLN A 295 -16.16 8.69 -4.50
CA GLN A 295 -17.00 7.82 -5.33
C GLN A 295 -16.17 6.74 -6.00
N ARG A 296 -16.80 5.61 -6.30
CA ARG A 296 -16.30 4.70 -7.33
C ARG A 296 -16.22 5.43 -8.68
N PRO A 297 -15.22 5.17 -9.51
CA PRO A 297 -14.98 5.97 -10.70
C PRO A 297 -16.02 5.73 -11.79
N THR A 298 -17.09 6.50 -11.73
CA THR A 298 -18.17 6.52 -12.72
C THR A 298 -18.08 7.72 -13.65
N ASN A 299 -17.08 8.60 -13.44
CA ASN A 299 -16.89 9.88 -14.12
C ASN A 299 -18.18 10.70 -14.11
N LYS A 300 -18.82 10.77 -12.94
CA LYS A 300 -20.11 11.42 -12.76
C LYS A 300 -20.20 12.07 -11.38
N ASP A 301 -20.50 13.35 -11.39
CA ASP A 301 -20.81 14.09 -10.17
C ASP A 301 -22.17 13.69 -9.62
N THR A 302 -22.18 13.30 -8.35
CA THR A 302 -23.37 12.94 -7.59
C THR A 302 -23.33 13.65 -6.25
N ILE A 303 -24.25 14.57 -6.08
CA ILE A 303 -24.28 15.53 -4.96
C ILE A 303 -24.54 14.90 -3.59
N THR A 304 -24.99 13.65 -3.57
CA THR A 304 -25.25 12.86 -2.37
C THR A 304 -24.10 11.93 -2.00
N ASP A 305 -23.04 11.87 -2.82
CA ASP A 305 -21.85 11.09 -2.48
C ASP A 305 -21.09 11.80 -1.35
N PRO A 306 -20.55 11.03 -0.39
CA PRO A 306 -20.02 11.59 0.84
C PRO A 306 -18.68 12.29 0.62
N PHE A 307 -18.30 13.07 1.61
CA PHE A 307 -16.97 13.62 1.81
C PHE A 307 -15.90 12.52 1.71
N ALA A 308 -14.82 12.84 0.99
CA ALA A 308 -13.69 11.93 0.89
C ALA A 308 -13.03 11.74 2.26
N HIS A 309 -12.54 10.53 2.52
CA HIS A 309 -11.81 10.22 3.74
C HIS A 309 -10.29 10.35 3.55
N ILE A 310 -9.55 10.23 4.66
CA ILE A 310 -8.09 10.42 4.72
C ILE A 310 -7.29 9.48 3.82
N GLY A 311 -7.81 8.32 3.43
CA GLY A 311 -7.03 7.27 2.79
C GLY A 311 -6.33 7.69 1.49
N VAL A 312 -7.06 8.36 0.59
CA VAL A 312 -6.47 8.88 -0.67
C VAL A 312 -5.44 9.96 -0.38
N HIS A 313 -5.72 10.88 0.55
CA HIS A 313 -4.76 11.89 0.99
C HIS A 313 -3.45 11.25 1.48
N CYS A 314 -3.54 10.22 2.33
CA CYS A 314 -2.38 9.49 2.81
C CYS A 314 -1.61 8.84 1.65
N HIS A 315 -2.29 8.17 0.72
CA HIS A 315 -1.65 7.52 -0.41
C HIS A 315 -0.87 8.50 -1.29
N GLU A 316 -1.53 9.57 -1.72
CA GLU A 316 -0.93 10.55 -2.63
C GLU A 316 0.18 11.36 -1.95
N PHE A 317 0.05 11.68 -0.67
CA PHE A 317 1.13 12.31 0.08
C PHE A 317 2.34 11.36 0.25
N GLY A 318 2.12 10.05 0.36
CA GLY A 318 3.17 9.04 0.33
C GLY A 318 4.06 9.13 -0.91
N HIS A 319 3.47 9.41 -2.08
CA HIS A 319 4.25 9.66 -3.30
C HIS A 319 5.10 10.94 -3.22
N LEU A 320 4.62 11.99 -2.55
CA LEU A 320 5.39 13.22 -2.34
C LEU A 320 6.57 13.03 -1.38
N LEU A 321 6.55 11.97 -0.57
CA LEU A 321 7.67 11.52 0.25
C LEU A 321 8.63 10.57 -0.50
N GLY A 322 8.33 10.23 -1.76
CA GLY A 322 9.18 9.39 -2.61
C GLY A 322 8.82 7.89 -2.62
N LEU A 323 7.63 7.53 -2.12
CA LEU A 323 7.14 6.14 -2.19
C LEU A 323 6.50 5.84 -3.57
N PRO A 324 6.76 4.67 -4.16
CA PRO A 324 6.08 4.24 -5.39
C PRO A 324 4.72 3.58 -5.09
N ASP A 325 3.89 3.43 -6.12
CA ASP A 325 2.77 2.49 -6.08
C ASP A 325 3.27 1.05 -5.87
N LEU A 326 2.60 0.29 -5.01
CA LEU A 326 2.87 -1.10 -4.69
C LEU A 326 1.75 -2.07 -5.13
N TYR A 327 0.77 -1.57 -5.89
CA TYR A 327 -0.19 -2.43 -6.60
C TYR A 327 0.25 -2.70 -8.06
N PRO A 328 -0.16 -3.84 -8.66
CA PRO A 328 0.24 -4.18 -10.02
C PRO A 328 -0.36 -3.20 -11.03
N ARG A 329 0.49 -2.60 -11.87
CA ARG A 329 0.04 -1.78 -13.02
C ARG A 329 -0.55 -2.60 -14.17
N ALA A 330 -0.35 -3.92 -14.16
CA ALA A 330 -0.91 -4.87 -15.11
C ALA A 330 -1.54 -6.06 -14.37
N LEU A 331 -2.59 -6.65 -14.96
CA LEU A 331 -3.27 -7.84 -14.42
C LEU A 331 -2.24 -8.96 -14.15
N GLY A 332 -2.08 -9.34 -12.88
CA GLY A 332 -1.30 -10.52 -12.46
C GLY A 332 0.10 -10.27 -11.86
N GLY A 333 0.51 -9.02 -11.59
CA GLY A 333 1.73 -8.77 -10.79
C GLY A 333 1.53 -9.06 -9.30
N PRO A 334 2.62 -9.25 -8.51
CA PRO A 334 2.52 -9.35 -7.05
C PRO A 334 1.94 -8.04 -6.49
N SER A 335 0.83 -8.14 -5.77
CA SER A 335 0.20 -7.00 -5.08
C SER A 335 0.48 -7.12 -3.60
N PHE A 336 0.96 -6.05 -2.97
CA PHE A 336 0.96 -5.94 -1.51
C PHE A 336 -0.48 -5.85 -0.94
N GLY A 337 -1.47 -5.71 -1.83
CA GLY A 337 -2.89 -5.78 -1.51
C GLY A 337 -3.26 -4.75 -0.45
N CYS A 338 -4.15 -5.14 0.47
CA CYS A 338 -4.57 -4.28 1.57
C CYS A 338 -3.57 -4.18 2.72
N TRP A 339 -2.34 -4.70 2.59
CA TRP A 339 -1.35 -4.71 3.66
C TRP A 339 -0.43 -3.49 3.65
N ASP A 340 -0.47 -2.68 2.59
CA ASP A 340 0.29 -1.43 2.48
C ASP A 340 -0.61 -0.30 1.96
N LEU A 341 -0.49 0.88 2.57
CA LEU A 341 -1.10 2.12 2.08
C LEU A 341 -0.87 2.36 0.58
N MET A 342 0.36 2.16 0.11
CA MET A 342 0.79 2.34 -1.28
C MET A 342 0.28 1.21 -2.21
N GLY A 343 -0.35 0.18 -1.64
CA GLY A 343 -1.13 -0.83 -2.36
C GLY A 343 -2.62 -0.48 -2.40
N ASP A 344 -3.47 -1.43 -1.97
CA ASP A 344 -4.92 -1.23 -1.80
C ASP A 344 -5.29 -0.89 -0.34
N GLY A 345 -4.31 -0.58 0.51
CA GLY A 345 -4.51 -0.22 1.92
C GLY A 345 -5.22 1.12 2.11
N TYR A 346 -5.03 2.07 1.20
CA TYR A 346 -5.66 3.39 1.27
C TYR A 346 -7.20 3.35 1.21
N LYS A 347 -7.78 2.25 0.74
CA LYS A 347 -9.23 2.07 0.63
C LYS A 347 -9.86 1.61 1.93
N ARG A 348 -9.11 1.19 2.94
CA ARG A 348 -9.68 0.50 4.12
C ARG A 348 -10.52 1.43 5.00
N GLY A 349 -11.33 0.83 5.87
CA GLY A 349 -12.36 1.50 6.68
C GLY A 349 -13.78 1.20 6.20
N PHE A 350 -14.75 1.97 6.72
CA PHE A 350 -16.17 1.81 6.42
C PHE A 350 -16.43 1.73 4.91
N GLU A 351 -17.15 0.68 4.48
CA GLU A 351 -17.46 0.37 3.07
C GLU A 351 -16.27 0.34 2.07
N ASN A 352 -15.04 0.26 2.58
CA ASN A 352 -13.81 0.49 1.82
C ASN A 352 -13.73 1.89 1.16
N ARG A 353 -14.11 2.93 1.91
CA ARG A 353 -14.07 4.34 1.48
C ARG A 353 -12.83 5.11 1.94
N GLY A 354 -11.89 4.48 2.64
CA GLY A 354 -10.63 5.10 3.07
C GLY A 354 -10.67 5.80 4.43
N ALA A 355 -11.66 5.52 5.28
CA ALA A 355 -11.78 6.09 6.64
C ALA A 355 -10.71 5.59 7.62
N CYS A 356 -10.10 4.43 7.35
CA CYS A 356 -9.09 3.80 8.20
C CYS A 356 -8.06 3.10 7.31
N PRO A 357 -7.16 3.86 6.64
CA PRO A 357 -6.16 3.29 5.75
C PRO A 357 -5.19 2.37 6.51
N THR A 358 -4.68 1.35 5.83
CA THR A 358 -3.67 0.44 6.41
C THR A 358 -2.32 1.14 6.55
N HIS A 359 -1.53 0.74 7.55
CA HIS A 359 -0.13 1.11 7.71
C HIS A 359 0.71 0.97 6.42
N LEU A 360 1.76 1.77 6.34
CA LEU A 360 2.88 1.54 5.42
C LEU A 360 3.63 0.25 5.81
N SER A 361 4.12 -0.50 4.81
CA SER A 361 4.96 -1.67 5.05
C SER A 361 6.30 -1.29 5.69
N ALA A 362 6.95 -2.29 6.27
CA ALA A 362 8.32 -2.18 6.77
C ALA A 362 9.27 -1.56 5.72
N TRP A 363 9.17 -1.97 4.45
CA TRP A 363 10.01 -1.42 3.38
C TRP A 363 9.79 0.08 3.19
N CYS A 364 8.54 0.54 3.13
CA CYS A 364 8.22 1.96 3.02
C CYS A 364 8.75 2.76 4.22
N LYS A 365 8.59 2.24 5.44
CA LYS A 365 9.05 2.90 6.67
C LYS A 365 10.58 2.95 6.76
N ILE A 366 11.28 1.91 6.29
CA ILE A 366 12.74 1.89 6.14
C ILE A 366 13.16 2.89 5.05
N LYS A 367 12.47 2.91 3.91
CA LYS A 367 12.68 3.86 2.79
C LYS A 367 12.66 5.32 3.24
N LEU A 368 11.74 5.65 4.12
CA LEU A 368 11.59 7.01 4.67
C LEU A 368 12.48 7.28 5.89
N GLY A 369 13.30 6.32 6.31
CA GLY A 369 14.19 6.45 7.47
C GLY A 369 13.48 6.49 8.83
N TRP A 370 12.20 6.10 8.91
CA TRP A 370 11.42 6.15 10.15
C TRP A 370 11.70 5.00 11.11
N ILE A 371 12.17 3.87 10.55
CA ILE A 371 12.60 2.70 11.30
C ILE A 371 13.99 2.28 10.82
N THR A 372 14.84 1.92 11.77
CA THR A 372 16.03 1.11 11.51
C THR A 372 15.70 -0.33 11.88
N PRO A 373 15.77 -1.29 10.94
CA PRO A 373 15.40 -2.66 11.23
C PRO A 373 16.47 -3.34 12.11
N THR A 374 16.03 -4.21 13.01
CA THR A 374 16.91 -5.10 13.76
C THR A 374 17.50 -6.12 12.80
N VAL A 375 18.82 -6.16 12.75
CA VAL A 375 19.53 -7.10 11.90
C VAL A 375 19.55 -8.49 12.55
N VAL A 376 19.04 -9.48 11.85
CA VAL A 376 19.00 -10.88 12.30
C VAL A 376 20.21 -11.61 11.74
N GLU A 377 21.17 -11.92 12.61
CA GLU A 377 22.39 -12.66 12.25
C GLU A 377 22.31 -14.16 12.59
N ASN A 378 21.36 -14.55 13.44
CA ASN A 378 21.15 -15.93 13.89
C ASN A 378 19.66 -16.20 14.05
N ASN A 379 19.27 -17.49 14.04
CA ASN A 379 17.88 -17.90 14.28
C ASN A 379 17.34 -17.32 15.59
N LEU A 380 16.21 -16.61 15.50
CA LEU A 380 15.40 -16.19 16.63
C LEU A 380 14.26 -17.19 16.80
N TYR A 381 14.28 -17.94 17.90
CA TYR A 381 13.23 -18.91 18.22
C TYR A 381 12.24 -18.27 19.18
N ASP A 382 10.94 -18.45 18.93
CA ASP A 382 9.84 -17.90 19.73
C ASP A 382 9.90 -16.37 19.92
N GLU A 383 10.47 -15.64 18.95
CA GLU A 383 10.49 -14.17 18.97
C GLU A 383 9.07 -13.62 18.88
N GLY A 384 8.73 -12.72 19.80
CA GLY A 384 7.46 -12.00 19.76
C GLY A 384 7.51 -10.95 18.66
N ILE A 385 6.49 -10.92 17.80
CA ILE A 385 6.31 -9.82 16.85
C ILE A 385 5.23 -8.92 17.42
N ASP A 386 5.61 -7.70 17.78
CA ASP A 386 4.70 -6.73 18.37
C ASP A 386 3.83 -6.04 17.31
N TYR A 387 2.67 -5.53 17.74
CA TYR A 387 1.79 -4.77 16.86
C TYR A 387 2.48 -3.51 16.34
N ALA A 388 2.48 -3.36 15.00
CA ALA A 388 3.16 -2.29 14.29
C ALA A 388 2.57 -0.89 14.56
N GLU A 389 1.37 -0.80 15.15
CA GLU A 389 0.74 0.44 15.62
C GLU A 389 1.59 1.12 16.70
N PHE A 390 2.14 0.33 17.64
CA PHE A 390 2.84 0.86 18.81
C PHE A 390 4.36 0.64 18.77
N ASN A 391 4.84 -0.31 17.96
CA ASN A 391 6.22 -0.79 18.03
C ASN A 391 6.94 -0.73 16.68
N LYS A 392 8.22 -0.32 16.73
CA LYS A 392 9.16 -0.35 15.59
C LYS A 392 9.78 -1.73 15.39
N ASP A 393 8.98 -2.77 15.58
CA ASP A 393 9.45 -4.14 15.62
C ASP A 393 9.59 -4.70 14.20
N VAL A 394 10.72 -4.37 13.57
CA VAL A 394 11.01 -4.71 12.17
C VAL A 394 12.38 -5.38 12.09
N TYR A 395 12.43 -6.51 11.41
CA TYR A 395 13.63 -7.34 11.29
C TYR A 395 14.12 -7.36 9.84
N ASN A 396 15.44 -7.39 9.69
CA ASN A 396 16.12 -7.55 8.41
C ASN A 396 17.19 -8.64 8.54
N SER A 397 17.13 -9.69 7.72
CA SER A 397 18.18 -10.72 7.71
C SER A 397 19.40 -10.17 6.99
N ILE A 398 20.60 -10.27 7.59
CA ILE A 398 21.82 -10.25 6.75
C ILE A 398 21.84 -11.59 6.01
N ILE A 399 21.99 -11.55 4.69
CA ILE A 399 22.25 -12.72 3.85
C ILE A 399 23.76 -12.83 3.66
#